data_AF-J3A7U2-F1
#
_entry.id   AF-J3A7U2-F1
#
_cell.length_a   1.000
_cell.length_b   1.000
_cell.length_c   1.000
_cell.angle_alpha   90.00
_cell.angle_beta   90.00
_cell.angle_gamma   90.00
#
_symmetry.space_group_name_H-M   'P 1'
#
loop_
_entity.id
_entity.type
_entity.pdbx_description
1 polymer ?
#
loop_
_entity_poly.entity_id
_entity_poly.type
_entity_poly.pdbx_seq_one_letter_code
_entity_poly.pdbx_strand_id
1 'polypeptide(L)'
;MNGTMTSDQAMACLNLALERNKQLFNEAYRLSHAALDLLDQPHMDIEKFTRYQKKRRQADLKYLDAIEHLRLIMAEYPVHLFSAESSIHEPQFCLRETTKSDLSGMPDQPF
;
A
#
# COMPACT_ATOMS: atom_id res chain seq x y z
N MET A 1 18.43 -22.05 -13.14
CA MET A 1 17.11 -22.53 -13.62
C MET A 1 16.22 -21.30 -13.71
N ASN A 2 16.01 -20.77 -14.92
CA ASN A 2 15.30 -19.51 -15.13
C ASN A 2 13.91 -19.85 -15.67
N GLY A 3 13.00 -20.23 -14.77
CA GLY A 3 11.61 -20.48 -15.12
C GLY A 3 10.86 -19.16 -15.13
N THR A 4 10.81 -18.49 -16.28
CA THR A 4 9.96 -17.31 -16.46
C THR A 4 8.49 -17.77 -16.30
N MET A 5 7.81 -17.32 -15.25
CA MET A 5 6.39 -17.59 -15.04
C MET A 5 5.58 -17.01 -16.22
N THR A 6 4.51 -17.68 -16.62
CA THR A 6 3.56 -17.10 -17.59
C THR A 6 2.80 -15.93 -16.93
N SER A 7 2.27 -14.99 -17.74
CA SER A 7 1.53 -13.84 -17.21
C SER A 7 0.32 -14.27 -16.37
N ASP A 8 -0.41 -15.30 -16.81
CA ASP A 8 -1.59 -15.80 -16.08
C ASP A 8 -1.19 -16.42 -14.73
N GLN A 9 -0.05 -17.12 -14.70
CA GLN A 9 0.48 -17.70 -13.48
C GLN A 9 0.95 -16.60 -12.50
N ALA A 10 1.60 -15.55 -13.01
CA ALA A 10 1.99 -14.40 -12.20
C ALA A 10 0.75 -13.69 -11.60
N MET A 11 -0.32 -13.50 -12.40
CA MET A 11 -1.57 -12.91 -11.91
C MET A 11 -2.26 -13.79 -10.86
N ALA A 12 -2.31 -15.10 -11.07
CA ALA A 12 -2.88 -16.04 -10.10
C ALA A 12 -2.12 -16.00 -8.76
N CYS A 13 -0.78 -15.97 -8.81
CA CYS A 13 0.07 -15.85 -7.62
C CYS A 13 -0.14 -14.51 -6.90
N LEU A 14 -0.21 -13.40 -7.64
CA LEU A 14 -0.48 -12.07 -7.09
C LEU A 14 -1.84 -12.04 -6.38
N ASN A 15 -2.90 -12.54 -7.01
CA ASN A 15 -4.24 -12.59 -6.42
C ASN A 15 -4.26 -13.40 -5.13
N LEU A 16 -3.58 -14.56 -5.11
CA LEU A 16 -3.47 -15.38 -3.90
C LEU A 16 -2.73 -14.65 -2.78
N ALA A 17 -1.63 -13.96 -3.10
CA ALA A 17 -0.85 -13.20 -2.13
C ALA A 17 -1.66 -12.02 -1.55
N LEU A 18 -2.43 -11.31 -2.39
CA LEU A 18 -3.31 -10.23 -1.97
C LEU A 18 -4.47 -10.72 -1.09
N GLU A 19 -5.11 -11.85 -1.43
CA GLU A 19 -6.14 -12.43 -0.57
C GLU A 19 -5.57 -12.85 0.78
N ARG A 20 -4.33 -13.39 0.80
CA ARG A 20 -3.65 -13.69 2.06
C ARG A 20 -3.34 -12.43 2.87
N ASN A 21 -2.95 -11.33 2.20
CA ASN A 21 -2.74 -10.04 2.85
C ASN A 21 -4.03 -9.50 3.49
N LYS A 22 -5.16 -9.58 2.77
CA LYS A 22 -6.49 -9.22 3.29
C LYS A 22 -6.87 -10.02 4.53
N GLN A 23 -6.57 -11.32 4.56
CA GLN A 23 -6.82 -12.15 5.75
C GLN A 23 -6.02 -11.68 6.96
N LEU A 24 -4.75 -11.27 6.79
CA LEU A 24 -3.93 -10.72 7.88
C LEU A 24 -4.52 -9.41 8.41
N PHE A 25 -4.93 -8.50 7.53
CA PHE A 25 -5.62 -7.28 7.92
C PHE A 25 -6.93 -7.56 8.67
N ASN A 26 -7.72 -8.53 8.22
CA ASN A 26 -8.95 -8.92 8.90
C ASN A 26 -8.69 -9.50 10.30
N GLU A 27 -7.61 -10.26 10.49
CA GLU A 27 -7.21 -10.77 11.81
C GLU A 27 -6.84 -9.60 12.75
N ALA A 28 -6.01 -8.67 12.27
CA ALA A 28 -5.62 -7.48 13.02
C ALA A 28 -6.83 -6.61 13.39
N TYR A 29 -7.74 -6.41 12.44
CA TYR A 29 -8.99 -5.68 12.62
C TYR A 29 -9.89 -6.31 13.69
N ARG A 30 -10.08 -7.62 13.66
CA ARG A 30 -10.87 -8.33 14.67
C ARG A 30 -10.29 -8.19 16.07
N LEU A 31 -8.95 -8.24 16.20
CA LEU A 31 -8.28 -8.02 17.49
C LEU A 31 -8.44 -6.59 17.98
N SER A 32 -8.34 -5.61 17.08
CA SER A 32 -8.55 -4.20 17.36
C SER A 32 -9.97 -3.96 17.87
N HIS A 33 -10.99 -4.45 17.16
CA HIS A 33 -12.39 -4.31 17.58
C HIS A 33 -12.66 -5.03 18.91
N ALA A 34 -12.18 -6.26 19.08
CA ALA A 34 -12.33 -6.96 20.36
C ALA A 34 -11.58 -6.27 21.52
N ALA A 35 -10.59 -5.42 21.24
CA ALA A 35 -9.98 -4.55 22.25
C ALA A 35 -10.90 -3.36 22.57
N LEU A 36 -11.47 -2.71 21.56
CA LEU A 36 -12.41 -1.59 21.74
C LEU A 36 -13.67 -2.03 22.49
N ASP A 37 -14.22 -3.21 22.19
CA ASP A 37 -15.36 -3.78 22.91
C ASP A 37 -15.09 -3.95 24.42
N LEU A 38 -13.83 -4.05 24.84
CA LEU A 38 -13.48 -4.05 26.27
C LEU A 38 -13.53 -2.66 26.88
N LEU A 39 -13.18 -1.62 26.11
CA LEU A 39 -13.27 -0.22 26.54
C LEU A 39 -14.71 0.24 26.69
N ASP A 40 -15.61 -0.26 25.84
CA ASP A 40 -17.02 0.12 25.84
C ASP A 40 -17.84 -0.53 26.97
N GLN A 41 -17.23 -1.46 27.73
CA GLN A 41 -17.91 -2.10 28.86
C GLN A 41 -18.02 -1.16 30.07
N PRO A 42 -19.19 -1.12 30.73
CA PRO A 42 -19.33 -0.39 31.99
C PRO A 42 -18.43 -1.00 33.08
N HIS A 43 -18.06 -0.17 34.06
CA HIS A 43 -17.20 -0.54 35.19
C HIS A 43 -15.82 -1.05 34.74
N MET A 44 -15.10 -0.22 34.00
CA MET A 44 -13.70 -0.46 33.66
C MET A 44 -12.84 -0.58 34.92
N ASP A 45 -12.03 -1.63 34.98
CA ASP A 45 -11.06 -1.87 36.05
C ASP A 45 -9.66 -2.11 35.46
N ILE A 46 -8.66 -2.23 36.34
CA ILE A 46 -7.26 -2.40 35.96
C ILE A 46 -7.05 -3.70 35.16
N GLU A 47 -7.78 -4.77 35.47
CA GLU A 47 -7.64 -6.05 34.79
C GLU A 47 -8.19 -5.98 33.36
N LYS A 48 -9.39 -5.42 33.19
CA LYS A 48 -10.01 -5.16 31.88
C LYS A 48 -9.13 -4.25 31.03
N PHE A 49 -8.58 -3.18 31.62
CA PHE A 49 -7.67 -2.28 30.92
C PHE A 49 -6.37 -2.99 30.51
N THR A 50 -5.81 -3.84 31.36
CA THR A 50 -4.65 -4.67 31.03
C THR A 50 -4.94 -5.61 29.86
N ARG A 51 -6.13 -6.23 29.84
CA ARG A 51 -6.58 -7.09 28.75
C ARG A 51 -6.77 -6.32 27.44
N TYR A 52 -7.34 -5.11 27.51
CA TYR A 52 -7.41 -4.18 26.38
C TYR A 52 -6.01 -3.91 25.81
N GLN A 53 -5.07 -3.48 26.66
CA GLN A 53 -3.70 -3.15 26.21
C GLN A 53 -3.00 -4.34 25.56
N LYS A 54 -3.21 -5.55 26.09
CA LYS A 54 -2.65 -6.78 25.49
C LYS A 54 -3.23 -7.03 24.10
N LYS A 55 -4.55 -6.93 23.94
CA LYS A 55 -5.21 -7.11 22.62
C LYS A 55 -4.80 -6.03 21.62
N ARG A 56 -4.69 -4.77 22.06
CA ARG A 56 -4.25 -3.65 21.21
C ARG A 56 -2.84 -3.89 20.68
N ARG A 57 -1.89 -4.25 21.56
CA ARG A 57 -0.51 -4.61 21.15
C ARG A 57 -0.49 -5.79 20.17
N GLN A 58 -1.33 -6.80 20.40
CA GLN A 58 -1.43 -7.93 19.48
C GLN A 58 -1.98 -7.52 18.11
N ALA A 59 -2.99 -6.64 18.07
CA ALA A 59 -3.52 -6.09 16.82
C ALA A 59 -2.45 -5.29 16.08
N ASP A 60 -1.69 -4.44 16.78
CA ASP A 60 -0.64 -3.62 16.19
C ASP A 60 0.46 -4.48 15.54
N LEU A 61 0.90 -5.55 16.21
CA LEU A 61 1.85 -6.51 15.63
C LEU A 61 1.30 -7.16 14.35
N LYS A 62 0.03 -7.56 14.36
CA LYS A 62 -0.62 -8.16 13.17
C LYS A 62 -0.79 -7.17 12.03
N TYR A 63 -1.04 -5.89 12.33
CA TYR A 63 -1.04 -4.85 11.31
C TYR A 63 0.34 -4.66 10.70
N LEU A 64 1.41 -4.67 11.51
CA LEU A 64 2.78 -4.58 11.00
C LEU A 64 3.11 -5.76 10.07
N ASP A 65 2.74 -6.98 10.46
CA ASP A 65 2.92 -8.16 9.60
C ASP A 65 2.17 -8.01 8.26
N ALA A 66 0.93 -7.52 8.29
CA ALA A 66 0.14 -7.30 7.09
C ALA A 66 0.74 -6.20 6.19
N ILE A 67 1.21 -5.11 6.78
CA ILE A 67 1.87 -4.01 6.05
C ILE A 67 3.15 -4.51 5.39
N GLU A 68 3.97 -5.27 6.11
CA GLU A 68 5.22 -5.80 5.56
C GLU A 68 4.96 -6.82 4.45
N HIS A 69 3.97 -7.70 4.63
CA HIS A 69 3.55 -8.61 3.58
C HIS A 69 3.11 -7.87 2.31
N LEU A 70 2.35 -6.78 2.45
CA LEU A 70 1.93 -5.97 1.29
C LEU A 70 3.13 -5.30 0.60
N ARG A 71 4.10 -4.78 1.37
CA ARG A 71 5.32 -4.20 0.80
C ARG A 71 6.11 -5.21 -0.03
N LEU A 72 6.24 -6.44 0.46
CA LEU A 72 6.92 -7.51 -0.27
C LEU A 72 6.18 -7.87 -1.58
N ILE A 73 4.85 -7.94 -1.54
CA ILE A 73 4.04 -8.14 -2.76
C ILE A 73 4.29 -7.01 -3.76
N MET A 74 4.26 -5.75 -3.32
CA MET A 74 4.47 -4.59 -4.19
C MET A 74 5.89 -4.53 -4.76
N ALA A 75 6.89 -5.03 -4.05
CA ALA A 75 8.27 -5.12 -4.53
C ALA A 75 8.45 -6.23 -5.59
N GLU A 76 7.77 -7.36 -5.42
CA GLU A 76 7.83 -8.51 -6.34
C GLU A 76 7.01 -8.28 -7.61
N TYR A 77 5.86 -7.60 -7.49
CA TYR A 77 4.94 -7.32 -8.59
C TYR A 77 4.86 -5.81 -8.85
N PRO A 78 5.90 -5.20 -9.45
CA PRO A 78 5.92 -3.77 -9.72
C PRO A 78 4.78 -3.39 -10.67
N VAL A 79 4.32 -2.15 -10.51
CA VAL A 79 2.99 -1.67 -10.93
C VAL A 79 2.69 -1.74 -12.45
N HIS A 80 3.67 -2.13 -13.26
CA HIS A 80 3.53 -2.31 -14.72
C HIS A 80 2.47 -3.38 -15.11
N LEU A 81 2.13 -4.30 -14.19
CA LEU A 81 1.05 -5.28 -14.39
C LEU A 81 -0.36 -4.70 -14.18
N PHE A 82 -0.51 -3.52 -13.54
CA PHE A 82 -1.80 -2.85 -13.37
C PHE A 82 -2.15 -1.93 -14.55
N SER A 83 -1.33 -1.91 -15.62
CA SER A 83 -1.47 -0.98 -16.75
C SER A 83 -2.16 -1.55 -18.00
N ALA A 84 -2.69 -2.77 -17.94
CA ALA A 84 -3.47 -3.33 -19.05
C ALA A 84 -4.92 -3.53 -18.62
N GLU A 85 -5.68 -2.43 -18.56
CA GLU A 85 -7.14 -2.33 -18.77
C GLU A 85 -7.68 -0.96 -18.30
N SER A 86 -7.05 0.13 -18.75
CA SER A 86 -7.77 1.40 -18.92
C SER A 86 -7.37 2.03 -20.25
N SER A 87 -8.18 1.68 -21.26
CA SER A 87 -8.61 2.52 -22.39
C SER A 87 -7.67 3.61 -22.89
N ILE A 88 -7.31 3.49 -24.18
CA ILE A 88 -7.43 4.54 -25.22
C ILE A 88 -7.21 5.96 -24.69
N HIS A 89 -5.98 6.46 -24.83
CA HIS A 89 -5.61 7.79 -25.38
C HIS A 89 -4.19 8.09 -24.90
N GLU A 90 -3.22 7.94 -25.81
CA GLU A 90 -1.87 8.43 -25.66
C GLU A 90 -1.89 9.97 -25.63
N PRO A 91 -1.35 10.66 -24.61
CA PRO A 91 -0.89 12.01 -24.78
C PRO A 91 0.62 11.93 -25.03
N GLN A 92 0.99 12.08 -26.30
CA GLN A 92 2.35 12.36 -26.71
C GLN A 92 2.91 13.50 -25.84
N PHE A 93 3.91 13.19 -25.01
CA PHE A 93 4.86 14.20 -24.57
C PHE A 93 6.22 13.84 -25.15
N CYS A 94 6.34 14.15 -26.43
CA CYS A 94 7.60 14.44 -27.06
C CYS A 94 7.93 15.92 -26.78
N LEU A 95 9.23 16.25 -26.71
CA LEU A 95 9.88 17.57 -26.54
C LEU A 95 10.40 17.81 -25.10
N ARG A 96 11.66 18.17 -24.87
CA ARG A 96 12.82 18.41 -25.76
C ARG A 96 14.06 18.47 -24.86
N GLU A 97 15.17 17.87 -25.30
CA GLU A 97 16.49 18.22 -24.77
C GLU A 97 16.73 19.71 -25.01
N THR A 98 16.96 20.49 -23.96
CA THR A 98 17.44 21.87 -24.07
C THR A 98 18.93 21.89 -23.80
N THR A 99 19.70 21.87 -24.88
CA THR A 99 21.11 22.29 -24.87
C THR A 99 21.22 23.80 -24.66
N LYS A 100 22.29 24.17 -23.97
CA LYS A 100 22.66 25.50 -23.47
C LYS A 100 23.21 26.39 -24.59
N SER A 101 22.42 27.33 -25.09
CA SER A 101 22.76 28.53 -25.91
C SER A 101 21.41 29.15 -26.34
N ASP A 102 21.06 30.42 -26.24
CA ASP A 102 21.80 31.66 -26.06
C ASP A 102 20.87 32.72 -25.43
N LEU A 103 21.51 33.63 -24.72
CA LEU A 103 20.96 34.88 -24.20
C LEU A 103 20.44 35.76 -25.34
N SER A 104 19.22 36.31 -25.21
CA SER A 104 18.89 37.65 -25.71
C SER A 104 17.45 38.02 -25.35
N GLY A 105 17.27 39.17 -24.69
CA GLY A 105 16.01 39.93 -24.73
C GLY A 105 15.22 40.01 -23.42
N MET A 106 15.70 40.82 -22.48
CA MET A 106 14.78 41.63 -21.66
C MET A 106 14.23 42.76 -22.56
N PRO A 107 13.00 43.23 -22.34
CA PRO A 107 12.89 44.42 -21.50
C PRO A 107 11.65 44.49 -20.56
N ASP A 108 11.92 45.04 -19.38
CA ASP A 108 11.20 46.10 -18.66
C ASP A 108 9.67 46.12 -18.60
N GLN A 109 9.15 45.92 -17.38
CA GLN A 109 7.98 46.67 -16.90
C GLN A 109 8.18 47.08 -15.43
N PRO A 110 8.08 48.38 -15.09
CA PRO A 110 7.86 48.82 -13.72
C PRO A 110 6.36 49.12 -13.48
N PHE A 111 5.90 48.70 -12.29
CA PHE A 111 4.66 48.99 -11.55
C PHE A 111 3.32 48.94 -12.30
#